data_AF-A0A4E0PWD4-F1
#
_entry.id   AF-A0A4E0PWD4-F1
#
_cell.length_a   1.000
_cell.length_b   1.000
_cell.length_c   1.000
_cell.angle_alpha   90.00
_cell.angle_beta   90.00
_cell.angle_gamma   90.00
#
_symmetry.space_group_name_H-M   'P 1'
#
loop_
_entity.id
_entity.type
_entity.pdbx_description
1 polymer ?
#
loop_
_entity_poly.entity_id
_entity_poly.type
_entity_poly.pdbx_seq_one_letter_code
_entity_poly.pdbx_strand_id
1 'polypeptide(L)'
;MELEKQDMEKIVAIVAARYFTEQGWKWVDLRDDVSVIHKAYEDLKEQYDAYPYMSRDWYVSNSATKNIHMCEKWDELAELVKFLDDYGQHFDFLVRDAKKSFCIASTDGQLGPEEKNAIAVARRLRYNVFVFRVDVPESIGFEVLQVGGGL
;
A
#
# COMPACT_ATOMS: atom_id res chain seq x y z
N MET A 1 0.54 -11.34 -27.41
CA MET A 1 0.28 -12.30 -26.32
C MET A 1 -0.95 -11.82 -25.59
N GLU A 2 -1.93 -12.69 -25.41
CA GLU A 2 -3.12 -12.41 -24.60
C GLU A 2 -2.70 -12.28 -23.14
N LEU A 3 -3.27 -11.29 -22.46
CA LEU A 3 -3.01 -11.06 -21.04
C LEU A 3 -4.00 -11.85 -20.20
N GLU A 4 -3.49 -12.57 -19.21
CA GLU A 4 -4.35 -13.15 -18.19
C GLU A 4 -4.77 -12.07 -17.18
N LYS A 5 -5.82 -12.35 -16.40
CA LYS A 5 -6.33 -11.42 -15.38
C LYS A 5 -5.23 -10.96 -14.41
N GLN A 6 -4.34 -11.88 -14.01
CA GLN A 6 -3.21 -11.58 -13.12
C GLN A 6 -2.18 -10.66 -13.79
N ASP A 7 -1.98 -10.76 -15.10
CA ASP A 7 -1.08 -9.86 -15.84
C ASP A 7 -1.65 -8.44 -15.87
N MET A 8 -2.96 -8.33 -16.13
CA MET A 8 -3.65 -7.04 -16.11
C MET A 8 -3.56 -6.39 -14.73
N GLU A 9 -3.84 -7.14 -13.65
CA GLU A 9 -3.74 -6.66 -12.27
C GLU A 9 -2.33 -6.14 -11.94
N LYS A 10 -1.28 -6.85 -12.38
CA LYS A 10 0.11 -6.39 -12.23
C LYS A 10 0.38 -5.13 -13.02
N ILE A 11 -0.12 -5.02 -14.25
CA ILE A 11 0.04 -3.81 -15.07
C ILE A 11 -0.63 -2.62 -14.38
N VAL A 12 -1.87 -2.76 -13.90
CA VAL A 12 -2.55 -1.67 -13.18
C VAL A 12 -1.74 -1.23 -11.96
N ALA A 13 -1.22 -2.18 -11.19
CA ALA A 13 -0.39 -1.86 -10.03
C ALA A 13 0.88 -1.07 -10.39
N ILE A 14 1.58 -1.47 -11.47
CA ILE A 14 2.76 -0.73 -11.97
C ILE A 14 2.37 0.69 -12.38
N VAL A 15 1.25 0.85 -13.08
CA VAL A 15 0.77 2.16 -13.53
C VAL A 15 0.37 3.04 -12.34
N ALA A 16 -0.29 2.48 -11.32
CA ALA A 16 -0.66 3.18 -10.09
C ALA A 16 0.58 3.65 -9.31
N ALA A 17 1.52 2.75 -9.07
CA ALA A 17 2.80 3.05 -8.42
C ALA A 17 3.58 4.16 -9.15
N ARG A 18 3.63 4.10 -10.49
CA ARG A 18 4.23 5.13 -11.31
C ARG A 18 3.51 6.46 -11.17
N TYR A 19 2.18 6.46 -11.22
CA TYR A 19 1.38 7.68 -11.03
C TYR A 19 1.69 8.34 -9.69
N PHE A 20 1.66 7.59 -8.58
CA PHE A 20 1.98 8.16 -7.25
C PHE A 20 3.40 8.72 -7.20
N THR A 21 4.36 8.01 -7.78
CA THR A 21 5.77 8.45 -7.86
C THR A 21 5.91 9.74 -8.65
N GLU A 22 5.26 9.86 -9.81
CA GLU A 22 5.28 11.07 -10.65
C GLU A 22 4.63 12.27 -9.96
N GLN A 23 3.63 12.05 -9.09
CA GLN A 23 3.06 13.10 -8.23
C GLN A 23 3.92 13.44 -7.01
N GLY A 24 5.01 12.70 -6.75
CA GLY A 24 5.84 12.86 -5.56
C GLY A 24 5.19 12.36 -4.27
N TRP A 25 4.18 11.48 -4.38
CA TRP A 25 3.50 10.89 -3.22
C TRP A 25 4.30 9.71 -2.68
N LYS A 26 4.30 9.53 -1.36
CA LYS A 26 4.81 8.29 -0.75
C LYS A 26 3.75 7.22 -0.90
N TRP A 27 4.16 5.99 -1.23
CA TRP A 27 3.25 4.86 -1.36
C TRP A 27 3.95 3.56 -0.95
N VAL A 28 3.16 2.59 -0.54
CA VAL A 28 3.57 1.24 -0.11
C VAL A 28 2.58 0.24 -0.68
N ASP A 29 3.08 -0.90 -1.16
CA ASP A 29 2.25 -1.99 -1.70
C ASP A 29 1.79 -2.87 -0.54
N LEU A 30 0.50 -2.83 -0.22
CA LEU A 30 -0.07 -3.56 0.91
C LEU A 30 -0.11 -5.07 0.66
N ARG A 31 -0.03 -5.52 -0.60
CA ARG A 31 -0.04 -6.95 -0.92
C ARG A 31 1.24 -7.63 -0.43
N ASP A 32 2.35 -6.89 -0.43
CA ASP A 32 3.66 -7.39 -0.01
C ASP A 32 4.05 -6.89 1.40
N ASP A 33 3.70 -5.65 1.76
CA ASP A 33 4.26 -4.97 2.92
C ASP A 33 3.36 -4.94 4.17
N VAL A 34 2.12 -5.46 4.13
CA VAL A 34 1.25 -5.51 5.34
C VAL A 34 1.94 -6.27 6.49
N SER A 35 2.59 -7.39 6.18
CA SER A 35 3.33 -8.18 7.17
C SER A 35 4.50 -7.38 7.79
N VAL A 36 5.12 -6.50 7.01
CA VAL A 36 6.22 -5.64 7.45
C VAL A 36 5.69 -4.52 8.36
N ILE A 37 4.51 -3.97 8.07
CA ILE A 37 3.83 -2.99 8.94
C ILE A 37 3.48 -3.63 10.28
N HIS A 38 2.94 -4.85 10.29
CA HIS A 38 2.61 -5.57 11.53
C HIS A 38 3.86 -5.84 12.37
N LYS A 39 4.92 -6.31 11.73
CA LYS A 39 6.20 -6.53 12.40
C LYS A 39 6.76 -5.22 12.99
N ALA A 40 6.72 -4.13 12.24
CA ALA A 40 7.17 -2.83 12.71
C ALA A 40 6.42 -2.38 13.98
N TYR A 41 5.12 -2.66 14.08
CA TYR A 41 4.32 -2.36 15.26
C TYR A 41 4.77 -3.17 16.49
N GLU A 42 4.94 -4.49 16.35
CA GLU A 42 5.40 -5.33 17.47
C GLU A 42 6.85 -4.98 17.87
N ASP A 43 7.75 -4.78 16.91
CA ASP A 43 9.14 -4.39 17.17
C ASP A 43 9.20 -3.06 17.95
N LEU A 44 8.37 -2.07 17.60
CA LEU A 44 8.31 -0.78 18.32
C LEU A 44 7.70 -0.91 19.72
N LYS A 45 6.73 -1.81 19.88
CA LYS A 45 6.15 -2.14 21.19
C LYS A 45 7.20 -2.75 22.12
N GLU A 46 7.94 -3.74 21.63
CA GLU A 46 9.02 -4.38 22.36
C GLU A 46 10.14 -3.40 22.72
N GLN A 47 10.53 -2.51 21.79
CA GLN A 47 11.52 -1.48 22.06
C GLN A 47 11.10 -0.53 23.18
N TYR A 48 9.83 -0.11 23.18
CA TYR A 48 9.30 0.74 24.24
C TYR A 48 9.24 0.01 25.58
N ASP A 49 8.77 -1.23 25.59
CA ASP A 49 8.64 -2.04 26.80
C ASP A 49 10.02 -2.33 27.43
N ALA A 50 11.06 -2.50 26.60
CA ALA A 50 12.45 -2.64 27.05
C ALA A 50 13.08 -1.32 27.53
N TYR A 51 12.72 -0.19 26.92
CA TYR A 51 13.34 1.11 27.17
C TYR A 51 12.31 2.25 27.31
N PRO A 52 11.52 2.31 28.39
CA PRO A 52 10.42 3.28 28.53
C PRO A 52 10.88 4.69 28.93
N TYR A 53 12.06 5.13 28.48
CA TYR A 53 12.65 6.44 28.80
C TYR A 53 12.18 7.56 27.86
N MET A 54 11.70 7.21 26.67
CA MET A 54 11.09 8.12 25.69
C MET A 54 9.61 7.79 25.51
N SER A 55 8.80 8.70 24.95
CA SER A 55 7.41 8.40 24.63
C SER A 55 7.30 7.39 23.47
N ARG A 56 6.21 6.61 23.43
CA ARG A 56 5.93 5.72 22.29
C ARG A 56 5.88 6.47 20.96
N ASP A 57 5.33 7.68 20.95
CA ASP A 57 5.31 8.55 19.77
C ASP A 57 6.72 8.86 19.27
N TRP A 58 7.68 9.06 20.18
CA TRP A 58 9.07 9.29 19.79
C TRP A 58 9.64 8.06 19.05
N TYR A 59 9.37 6.84 19.54
CA TYR A 59 9.79 5.61 18.86
C TYR A 59 9.19 5.50 17.45
N VAL A 60 7.90 5.80 17.29
CA VAL A 60 7.21 5.77 16.00
C VAL A 60 7.78 6.81 15.03
N SER A 61 7.91 8.06 15.46
CA SER A 61 8.40 9.16 14.61
C SER A 61 9.87 9.04 14.22
N ASN A 62 10.67 8.26 14.95
CA ASN A 62 12.11 8.07 14.71
C ASN A 62 12.44 6.64 14.23
N SER A 63 11.44 5.81 13.95
CA SER A 63 11.66 4.44 13.48
C SER A 63 12.24 4.42 12.07
N ALA A 64 13.08 3.42 11.77
CA ALA A 64 13.52 3.15 10.41
C ALA A 64 12.36 2.72 9.49
N THR A 65 11.30 2.15 10.07
CA THR A 65 10.10 1.65 9.38
C THR A 65 9.05 2.73 9.13
N LYS A 66 9.31 3.98 9.55
CA LYS A 66 8.38 5.11 9.41
C LYS A 66 7.87 5.33 8.00
N ASN A 67 8.72 5.14 6.99
CA ASN A 67 8.31 5.31 5.60
C ASN A 67 7.33 4.23 5.12
N ILE A 68 7.26 3.09 5.81
CA ILE A 68 6.38 1.96 5.46
C ILE A 68 4.98 2.17 6.03
N HIS A 69 4.87 2.50 7.33
CA HIS A 69 3.56 2.71 7.97
C HIS A 69 3.07 4.18 7.91
N MET A 70 3.96 5.12 7.59
CA MET A 70 3.66 6.56 7.42
C MET A 70 2.91 7.18 8.62
N CYS A 71 3.22 6.73 9.83
CA CYS A 71 2.61 7.21 11.08
C CYS A 71 3.61 8.05 11.88
N GLU A 72 3.08 9.03 12.62
CA GLU A 72 3.85 9.89 13.51
C GLU A 72 3.53 9.64 14.99
N LYS A 73 2.42 8.95 15.27
CA LYS A 73 1.99 8.67 16.65
C LYS A 73 1.73 7.20 16.85
N TRP A 74 1.88 6.75 18.09
CA TRP A 74 1.58 5.39 18.50
C TRP A 74 0.13 5.02 18.25
N ASP A 75 -0.80 5.86 18.70
CA ASP A 75 -2.23 5.59 18.53
C ASP A 75 -2.61 5.50 17.04
N GLU A 76 -1.99 6.33 16.20
CA GLU A 76 -2.20 6.31 14.75
C GLU A 76 -1.68 5.02 14.10
N LEU A 77 -0.54 4.50 14.56
CA LEU A 77 0.00 3.23 14.11
C LEU A 77 -0.86 2.05 14.60
N ALA A 78 -1.30 2.08 15.86
CA ALA A 78 -2.16 1.05 16.44
C ALA A 78 -3.52 0.99 15.72
N GLU A 79 -4.13 2.15 15.42
CA GLU A 79 -5.35 2.24 14.62
C GLU A 79 -5.15 1.71 13.19
N LEU A 80 -4.01 2.03 12.56
CA LEU A 80 -3.67 1.53 11.24
C LEU A 80 -3.55 0.01 11.22
N VAL A 81 -2.78 -0.59 12.14
CA VAL A 81 -2.59 -2.05 12.21
C VAL A 81 -3.92 -2.76 12.41
N LYS A 82 -4.74 -2.28 13.36
CA LYS A 82 -6.07 -2.84 13.59
C LYS A 82 -6.96 -2.77 12.35
N PHE A 83 -6.90 -1.66 11.61
CA PHE A 83 -7.64 -1.53 10.37
C PHE A 83 -7.14 -2.50 9.29
N LEU A 84 -5.82 -2.69 9.18
CA LEU A 84 -5.21 -3.61 8.22
C LEU A 84 -5.53 -5.08 8.55
N ASP A 85 -5.62 -5.45 9.83
CA ASP A 85 -6.05 -6.79 10.25
C ASP A 85 -7.48 -7.13 9.78
N ASP A 86 -8.40 -6.15 9.85
CA ASP A 86 -9.81 -6.37 9.51
C ASP A 86 -10.08 -6.20 8.00
N TYR A 87 -9.40 -5.26 7.34
CA TYR A 87 -9.77 -4.80 6.00
C TYR A 87 -8.59 -4.66 5.02
N GLY A 88 -7.36 -4.92 5.44
CA GLY A 88 -6.15 -4.66 4.65
C GLY A 88 -6.15 -5.39 3.30
N GLN A 89 -6.71 -6.60 3.25
CA GLN A 89 -6.83 -7.42 2.04
C GLN A 89 -7.65 -6.77 0.92
N HIS A 90 -8.43 -5.73 1.21
CA HIS A 90 -9.28 -5.04 0.23
C HIS A 90 -8.61 -3.80 -0.39
N PHE A 91 -7.36 -3.51 -0.05
CA PHE A 91 -6.62 -2.36 -0.56
C PHE A 91 -5.26 -2.78 -1.10
N ASP A 92 -4.88 -2.24 -2.25
CA ASP A 92 -3.60 -2.55 -2.89
C ASP A 92 -2.47 -1.66 -2.37
N PHE A 93 -2.77 -0.39 -2.05
CA PHE A 93 -1.75 0.56 -1.62
C PHE A 93 -2.15 1.39 -0.42
N LEU A 94 -1.17 1.69 0.42
CA LEU A 94 -1.19 2.81 1.36
C LEU A 94 -0.43 3.97 0.74
N VAL A 95 -1.06 5.14 0.67
CA VAL A 95 -0.55 6.32 -0.01
C VAL A 95 -0.58 7.53 0.92
N ARG A 96 0.43 8.39 0.82
CA ARG A 96 0.53 9.65 1.56
C ARG A 96 0.87 10.80 0.63
N ASP A 97 -0.08 11.73 0.53
CA ASP A 97 0.10 13.09 0.04
C ASP A 97 0.08 14.07 1.25
N ALA A 98 -0.90 14.98 1.33
CA ALA A 98 -1.27 15.70 2.54
C ALA A 98 -1.90 14.79 3.63
N LYS A 99 -2.61 13.73 3.24
CA LYS A 99 -3.29 12.79 4.16
C LYS A 99 -2.97 11.34 3.81
N LYS A 100 -3.10 10.47 4.80
CA LYS A 100 -3.02 9.03 4.56
C LYS A 100 -4.29 8.57 3.86
N SER A 101 -4.09 7.79 2.82
CA SER A 101 -5.13 7.35 1.90
C SER A 101 -4.89 5.90 1.56
N PHE A 102 -5.96 5.14 1.39
CA PHE A 102 -5.89 3.81 0.80
C PHE A 102 -6.23 3.87 -0.68
N CYS A 103 -5.68 2.96 -1.48
CA CYS A 103 -6.00 2.84 -2.90
C CYS A 103 -6.38 1.42 -3.26
N ILE A 104 -7.42 1.30 -4.08
CA ILE A 104 -7.79 0.06 -4.78
C ILE A 104 -7.44 0.27 -6.25
N ALA A 105 -6.61 -0.61 -6.81
CA ALA A 105 -6.23 -0.64 -8.21
C ALA A 105 -7.18 -1.58 -8.96
N SER A 106 -7.88 -1.06 -9.97
CA SER A 106 -8.91 -1.81 -10.69
C SER A 106 -8.80 -1.64 -12.19
N THR A 107 -9.14 -2.69 -12.94
CA THR A 107 -9.20 -2.66 -14.41
C THR A 107 -10.55 -2.14 -14.92
N ASP A 108 -11.64 -2.37 -14.19
CA ASP A 108 -13.01 -2.03 -14.60
C ASP A 108 -13.69 -0.98 -13.70
N GLY A 109 -13.06 -0.63 -12.57
CA GLY A 109 -13.59 0.26 -11.54
C GLY A 109 -14.74 -0.34 -10.73
N GLN A 110 -15.04 -1.63 -10.88
CA GLN A 110 -16.09 -2.29 -10.12
C GLN A 110 -15.59 -2.62 -8.72
N LEU A 111 -16.47 -2.39 -7.75
CA LEU A 111 -16.20 -2.69 -6.34
C LEU A 111 -17.22 -3.69 -5.80
N GLY A 112 -16.72 -4.76 -5.21
CA GLY A 112 -17.49 -5.76 -4.50
C GLY A 112 -18.16 -5.21 -3.22
N PRO A 113 -19.11 -5.96 -2.64
CA PRO A 113 -19.76 -5.56 -1.39
C PRO A 113 -18.76 -5.39 -0.22
N GLU A 114 -17.76 -6.26 -0.14
CA GLU A 114 -16.75 -6.24 0.92
C GLU A 114 -15.82 -5.03 0.80
N GLU A 115 -15.34 -4.71 -0.40
CA GLU A 115 -14.56 -3.50 -0.66
C GLU A 115 -15.37 -2.25 -0.32
N LYS A 116 -16.64 -2.17 -0.76
CA LYS A 116 -17.52 -1.04 -0.40
C LYS A 116 -17.67 -0.87 1.11
N ASN A 117 -17.77 -1.97 1.86
CA ASN A 117 -17.81 -1.95 3.31
C ASN A 117 -16.48 -1.45 3.89
N ALA A 118 -15.34 -1.98 3.43
CA ALA A 118 -14.01 -1.55 3.84
C ALA A 118 -13.79 -0.05 3.61
N ILE A 119 -14.22 0.47 2.45
CA ILE A 119 -14.18 1.91 2.12
C ILE A 119 -15.01 2.73 3.10
N ALA A 120 -16.20 2.25 3.45
CA ALA A 120 -17.07 2.95 4.41
C ALA A 120 -16.41 3.03 5.79
N VAL A 121 -15.72 1.97 6.23
CA VAL A 121 -14.98 1.94 7.49
C VAL A 121 -13.75 2.86 7.43
N ALA A 122 -12.94 2.79 6.37
CA ALA A 122 -11.77 3.65 6.15
C ALA A 122 -12.15 5.15 6.26
N ARG A 123 -13.27 5.54 5.63
CA ARG A 123 -13.79 6.91 5.67
C ARG A 123 -14.24 7.35 7.06
N ARG A 124 -14.81 6.45 7.86
CA ARG A 124 -15.17 6.73 9.27
C ARG A 124 -13.94 7.00 10.12
N LEU A 125 -12.84 6.30 9.83
CA LEU A 125 -11.51 6.53 10.42
C LEU A 125 -10.77 7.72 9.79
N ARG A 126 -11.44 8.50 8.93
CA ARG A 126 -10.92 9.71 8.28
C ARG A 126 -9.77 9.46 7.30
N TYR A 127 -9.58 8.23 6.84
CA TYR A 127 -8.72 7.95 5.70
C TYR A 127 -9.44 8.37 4.41
N ASN A 128 -8.68 8.95 3.49
CA ASN A 128 -9.14 9.09 2.11
C ASN A 128 -9.07 7.72 1.43
N VAL A 129 -9.88 7.52 0.40
CA VAL A 129 -9.81 6.30 -0.43
C VAL A 129 -9.84 6.69 -1.90
N PHE A 130 -8.89 6.16 -2.66
CA PHE A 130 -8.82 6.25 -4.11
C PHE A 130 -9.21 4.92 -4.75
N VAL A 131 -9.89 5.01 -5.90
CA VAL A 131 -10.07 3.88 -6.81
C VAL A 131 -9.32 4.25 -8.08
N PHE A 132 -8.16 3.63 -8.28
CA PHE A 132 -7.30 3.87 -9.42
C PHE A 132 -7.69 2.93 -10.54
N ARG A 133 -8.30 3.47 -11.60
CA ARG A 133 -8.74 2.71 -12.76
C ARG A 133 -7.77 2.88 -13.92
N VAL A 134 -7.39 1.76 -14.53
CA VAL A 134 -6.64 1.75 -15.80
C VAL A 134 -7.28 0.77 -16.75
N ASP A 135 -7.56 1.23 -17.96
CA ASP A 135 -8.00 0.35 -19.05
C ASP A 135 -6.76 -0.33 -19.65
N VAL A 136 -6.59 -1.64 -19.39
CA VAL A 136 -5.48 -2.46 -19.88
C VAL A 136 -5.93 -3.20 -21.15
N PRO A 137 -5.15 -3.17 -22.26
CA PRO A 137 -5.51 -3.91 -23.47
C PRO A 137 -5.49 -5.43 -23.23
N GLU A 138 -6.35 -6.16 -23.92
CA GLU A 138 -6.45 -7.63 -23.78
C GLU A 138 -5.21 -8.36 -24.29
N SER A 139 -4.47 -7.76 -25.22
CA SER A 139 -3.22 -8.32 -25.72
C SER A 139 -2.13 -7.26 -25.87
N ILE A 140 -0.90 -7.69 -25.68
CA ILE A 140 0.31 -6.87 -25.87
C ILE A 140 1.23 -7.55 -26.88
N GLY A 141 1.75 -6.74 -27.82
CA GLY A 141 2.82 -7.14 -28.72
C GLY A 141 4.18 -6.92 -28.05
N PHE A 142 5.11 -7.86 -28.23
CA PHE A 142 6.48 -7.74 -27.78
C PHE A 142 7.45 -8.37 -28.77
N GLU A 143 8.69 -7.91 -28.75
CA GLU A 143 9.81 -8.48 -29.52
C GLU A 143 10.93 -8.80 -28.54
N VAL A 144 11.56 -9.97 -28.69
CA VAL A 144 12.74 -10.37 -27.90
C VAL A 144 13.96 -10.33 -28.82
N LEU A 145 14.85 -9.38 -28.60
CA LEU A 145 16.12 -9.28 -29.32
C LEU A 145 17.22 -9.97 -28.52
N GLN A 146 17.81 -11.03 -29.08
CA GLN A 146 18.99 -11.68 -28.50
C GLN A 146 20.27 -11.02 -29.04
N VAL A 147 21.00 -10.32 -28.17
CA VAL A 147 22.34 -9.81 -28.50
C VAL A 147 23.37 -10.86 -28.07
N GLY A 148 23.97 -11.55 -29.04
CA GLY A 148 25.02 -12.54 -28.79
C GLY A 148 26.31 -11.88 -28.28
N GLY A 149 26.94 -12.48 -27.28
CA GLY A 149 28.27 -12.10 -26.83
C GLY A 149 29.31 -12.41 -27.91
N GLY A 150 30.07 -11.39 -28.33
CA GLY A 150 31.18 -11.56 -29.26
C GLY A 150 32.31 -12.38 -28.64
N LEU A 151 33.00 -13.15 -29.51
CA LEU A 151 34.23 -13.90 -29.22
C LEU A 151 35.31 -13.04 -28.57
#